data_AF-A0A2V9ZT33-F1
#
_entry.id   AF-A0A2V9ZT33-F1
#
_cell.length_a   1.000
_cell.length_b   1.000
_cell.length_c   1.000
_cell.angle_alpha   90.00
_cell.angle_beta   90.00
_cell.angle_gamma   90.00
#
_symmetry.space_group_name_H-M   'P 1'
#
loop_
_entity.id
_entity.type
_entity.pdbx_description
1 polymer ?
#
loop_
_entity_poly.entity_id
_entity_poly.type
_entity_poly.pdbx_seq_one_letter_code
_entity_poly.pdbx_strand_id
1 'polypeptide(L)'
;PSRYEPCGLNQIYSLKYGTVPIVRATGGLDDTIEPWDARTGRGTGFKFSEYSGEALLLTIRQALQAYRDQASWQTLMRNGMNKDFSWNASAKEYVRIYERVRQLRAVNSAPNSTPEPELVLRAK
;
A
#
# COMPACT_ATOMS: atom_id res chain seq x y z
N PRO A 1 -14.34 3.21 11.55
CA PRO A 1 -14.35 4.65 11.17
C PRO A 1 -13.36 5.45 12.03
N SER A 2 -12.08 5.06 12.02
CA SER A 2 -11.07 5.64 12.92
C SER A 2 -10.87 7.14 12.65
N ARG A 3 -10.74 7.95 13.71
CA ARG A 3 -10.29 9.35 13.59
C ARG A 3 -8.79 9.44 13.25
N TYR A 4 -8.03 8.42 13.64
CA TYR A 4 -6.62 8.28 13.33
C TYR A 4 -6.28 6.79 13.29
N GLU A 5 -5.47 6.36 12.31
CA GLU A 5 -5.02 4.98 12.16
C GLU A 5 -3.67 4.95 11.44
N PRO A 6 -2.54 4.77 12.13
CA PRO A 6 -1.22 4.86 11.49
C PRO A 6 -0.91 3.65 10.60
N CYS A 7 -1.51 2.49 10.87
CA CYS A 7 -1.30 1.27 10.08
C CYS A 7 -2.58 0.41 10.03
N GLY A 8 -3.09 0.03 11.21
CA GLY A 8 -4.26 -0.84 11.35
C GLY A 8 -4.01 -2.27 10.87
N LEU A 9 -4.42 -3.27 11.65
CA LEU A 9 -4.40 -4.68 11.24
C LEU A 9 -5.79 -5.22 10.93
N ASN A 10 -6.83 -4.59 11.47
CA ASN A 10 -8.21 -5.08 11.39
C ASN A 10 -8.72 -5.17 9.94
N GLN A 11 -8.34 -4.23 9.09
CA GLN A 11 -8.71 -4.25 7.68
C GLN A 11 -8.03 -5.41 6.93
N ILE A 12 -6.77 -5.73 7.29
CA ILE A 12 -6.05 -6.88 6.71
C ILE A 12 -6.74 -8.19 7.13
N TYR A 13 -7.09 -8.35 8.41
CA TYR A 13 -7.85 -9.51 8.88
C TYR A 13 -9.21 -9.60 8.20
N SER A 14 -9.92 -8.47 8.06
CA SER A 14 -11.21 -8.42 7.39
C SER A 14 -11.10 -8.95 5.96
N LEU A 15 -10.15 -8.44 5.18
CA LEU A 15 -9.89 -8.90 3.81
C LEU A 15 -9.53 -10.39 3.77
N LYS A 16 -8.65 -10.85 4.68
CA LYS A 16 -8.22 -12.26 4.73
C LYS A 16 -9.38 -13.23 4.95
N TYR A 17 -10.37 -12.84 5.75
CA TYR A 17 -11.54 -13.66 6.10
C TYR A 17 -12.78 -13.35 5.26
N GLY A 18 -12.68 -12.52 4.22
CA GLY A 18 -13.79 -12.22 3.32
C GLY A 18 -14.80 -11.20 3.87
N THR A 19 -14.48 -10.51 4.95
CA THR A 19 -15.28 -9.38 5.43
C THR A 19 -14.93 -8.13 4.62
N VAL A 20 -15.88 -7.61 3.87
CA VAL A 20 -15.72 -6.37 3.08
C VAL A 20 -15.69 -5.16 4.04
N PRO A 21 -14.58 -4.42 4.13
CA PRO A 21 -14.44 -3.33 5.08
C PRO A 21 -15.04 -2.02 4.55
N ILE A 22 -15.63 -1.25 5.47
CA ILE A 22 -16.01 0.16 5.27
C ILE A 22 -15.09 1.00 6.15
N VAL A 23 -14.22 1.79 5.54
CA VAL A 23 -13.17 2.54 6.25
C VAL A 23 -13.24 4.02 5.97
N ARG A 24 -12.71 4.80 6.91
CA ARG A 24 -12.36 6.18 6.60
C ARG A 24 -10.98 6.20 5.97
N ALA A 25 -10.77 7.00 4.92
CA ALA A 25 -9.50 7.24 4.27
C ALA A 25 -8.54 7.96 5.24
N THR A 26 -7.82 7.19 6.06
CA THR A 26 -6.83 7.70 7.01
C THR A 26 -5.72 6.69 7.24
N GLY A 27 -4.47 7.15 7.13
CA GLY A 27 -3.26 6.35 7.28
C GLY A 27 -3.39 4.97 6.62
N GLY A 28 -3.04 3.91 7.33
CA GLY A 28 -2.99 2.57 6.75
C GLY A 28 -4.33 2.01 6.25
N LEU A 29 -5.48 2.56 6.68
CA LEU A 29 -6.77 2.19 6.10
C LEU A 29 -6.91 2.69 4.67
N ASP A 30 -6.41 3.88 4.38
CA ASP A 30 -6.46 4.47 3.03
C ASP A 30 -5.51 3.72 2.09
N ASP A 31 -4.32 3.38 2.59
CA ASP A 31 -3.29 2.64 1.86
C ASP A 31 -3.72 1.20 1.54
N THR A 32 -4.47 0.56 2.44
CA THR A 32 -4.81 -0.88 2.31
C THR A 32 -6.09 -1.11 1.49
N ILE A 33 -7.08 -0.22 1.59
CA ILE A 33 -8.41 -0.44 0.99
C ILE A 33 -8.53 0.28 -0.34
N GLU A 34 -8.87 -0.49 -1.38
CA GLU A 34 -9.18 0.02 -2.71
C GLU A 34 -10.70 0.20 -2.83
N PRO A 35 -11.19 1.36 -3.27
CA PRO A 35 -12.63 1.61 -3.37
C PRO A 35 -13.25 0.72 -4.45
N TRP A 36 -14.41 0.12 -4.15
CA TRP A 36 -15.16 -0.72 -5.08
C TRP A 36 -15.67 0.08 -6.28
N ASP A 37 -15.38 -0.42 -7.48
CA ASP A 37 -15.94 0.05 -8.76
C ASP A 37 -16.71 -1.10 -9.41
N ALA A 38 -18.04 -1.04 -9.31
CA ALA A 38 -18.95 -2.05 -9.86
C ALA A 38 -18.86 -2.18 -11.39
N ARG A 39 -18.42 -1.14 -12.11
CA ARG A 39 -18.29 -1.18 -13.57
C ARG A 39 -17.07 -1.99 -14.01
N THR A 40 -16.00 -1.95 -13.22
CA THR A 40 -14.75 -2.68 -13.53
C THR A 40 -14.59 -3.97 -12.74
N GLY A 41 -15.41 -4.18 -11.70
CA GLY A 41 -15.28 -5.32 -10.80
C GLY A 41 -14.02 -5.26 -9.92
N ARG A 42 -13.41 -4.08 -9.77
CA ARG A 42 -12.17 -3.87 -9.01
C ARG A 42 -12.44 -3.19 -7.68
N GLY A 43 -11.53 -3.39 -6.73
CA GLY A 43 -11.59 -2.84 -5.38
C GLY A 43 -11.79 -3.91 -4.32
N THR A 44 -11.56 -3.53 -3.07
CA THR A 44 -11.54 -4.42 -1.91
C THR A 44 -12.40 -3.95 -0.74
N GLY A 45 -12.97 -2.75 -0.80
CA GLY A 45 -13.90 -2.25 0.20
C GLY A 45 -14.51 -0.89 -0.17
N PHE A 46 -15.05 -0.19 0.82
CA PHE A 46 -15.64 1.13 0.66
C PHE A 46 -14.89 2.15 1.51
N LYS A 47 -14.71 3.36 0.96
CA LYS A 47 -13.97 4.45 1.61
C LYS A 47 -14.79 5.72 1.68
N PHE A 48 -14.59 6.48 2.75
CA PHE A 48 -15.05 7.86 2.89
C PHE A 48 -13.97 8.72 3.53
N SER A 49 -13.90 10.01 3.22
CA SER A 49 -12.80 10.87 3.69
C SER A 49 -13.19 11.70 4.91
N GLU A 50 -14.38 12.29 4.88
CA GLU A 50 -14.86 13.19 5.92
C GLU A 50 -15.12 12.43 7.23
N TYR A 51 -14.65 12.97 8.36
CA TYR A 51 -14.93 12.41 9.68
C TYR A 51 -16.31 12.86 10.19
N SER A 52 -17.36 12.47 9.46
CA SER A 52 -18.76 12.80 9.76
C SER A 52 -19.63 11.55 9.80
N GLY A 53 -20.71 11.60 10.58
CA GLY A 53 -21.72 10.52 10.61
C GLY A 53 -22.47 10.40 9.28
N GLU A 54 -22.66 11.52 8.58
CA GLU A 54 -23.30 11.56 7.27
C GLU A 54 -22.47 10.84 6.20
N ALA A 55 -21.17 11.11 6.12
CA ALA A 55 -20.28 10.43 5.19
C ALA A 55 -20.23 8.91 5.44
N LEU A 56 -20.18 8.50 6.71
CA LEU A 56 -20.26 7.09 7.08
C LEU A 56 -21.59 6.47 6.63
N LEU A 57 -22.72 7.12 6.90
CA LEU A 57 -24.05 6.63 6.53
C LEU A 57 -24.22 6.49 5.01
N LEU A 58 -23.77 7.47 4.24
CA LEU A 58 -23.78 7.41 2.77
C LEU A 58 -22.98 6.22 2.26
N THR A 59 -21.81 5.96 2.85
CA THR A 59 -20.93 4.84 2.46
C THR A 59 -21.54 3.48 2.84
N ILE A 60 -22.19 3.39 3.99
CA ILE A 60 -22.96 2.19 4.37
C ILE A 60 -24.07 1.92 3.36
N ARG A 61 -24.80 2.95 2.91
CA ARG A 61 -25.85 2.80 1.89
C ARG A 61 -25.28 2.29 0.56
N GLN A 62 -24.12 2.78 0.13
CA GLN A 62 -23.42 2.28 -1.06
C GLN A 62 -23.03 0.80 -0.91
N ALA A 63 -22.48 0.43 0.25
CA ALA A 63 -22.13 -0.96 0.53
C ALA A 63 -23.36 -1.88 0.54
N LEU A 64 -24.47 -1.44 1.14
CA LEU A 64 -25.73 -2.18 1.12
C LEU A 64 -26.32 -2.32 -0.28
N GLN A 65 -26.17 -1.30 -1.15
CA GLN A 65 -26.59 -1.39 -2.54
C GLN A 65 -25.77 -2.44 -3.29
N ALA A 66 -24.45 -2.44 -3.12
CA ALA A 66 -23.57 -3.46 -3.72
C ALA A 66 -23.87 -4.86 -3.18
N TYR A 67 -24.19 -4.98 -1.88
CA TYR A 67 -24.55 -6.27 -1.26
C TYR A 67 -25.80 -6.91 -1.86
N ARG A 68 -26.73 -6.13 -2.41
CA ARG A 68 -27.93 -6.68 -3.07
C ARG A 68 -27.59 -7.49 -4.31
N ASP A 69 -26.50 -7.17 -4.99
CA ASP A 69 -25.94 -7.99 -6.07
C ASP A 69 -24.91 -8.97 -5.50
N GLN A 70 -25.37 -10.20 -5.25
CA GLN A 70 -24.54 -11.23 -4.65
C GLN A 70 -23.34 -11.63 -5.51
N ALA A 71 -23.44 -11.56 -6.85
CA ALA A 71 -22.33 -11.89 -7.74
C ALA A 71 -21.22 -10.83 -7.66
N SER A 72 -21.62 -9.56 -7.71
CA SER A 72 -20.70 -8.43 -7.51
C SER A 72 -20.08 -8.46 -6.11
N TRP A 73 -20.87 -8.74 -5.07
CA TRP A 73 -20.38 -8.82 -3.70
C TRP A 73 -19.36 -9.94 -3.50
N GLN A 74 -19.60 -11.12 -4.07
CA GLN A 74 -18.63 -12.22 -4.03
C GLN A 74 -17.33 -11.86 -4.77
N THR A 75 -17.41 -11.10 -5.86
CA THR A 75 -16.24 -10.62 -6.59
C THR A 75 -15.42 -9.66 -5.72
N LEU A 76 -16.07 -8.66 -5.13
CA LEU A 76 -15.46 -7.73 -4.17
C LEU A 76 -14.79 -8.46 -2.99
N MET A 77 -15.48 -9.44 -2.40
CA MET A 77 -14.94 -10.27 -1.32
C MET A 77 -13.68 -11.03 -1.74
N ARG A 78 -13.74 -11.73 -2.88
CA ARG A 78 -12.59 -12.50 -3.41
C ARG A 78 -11.41 -11.61 -3.75
N ASN A 79 -11.65 -10.41 -4.29
CA ASN A 79 -10.60 -9.43 -4.54
C ASN A 79 -9.82 -9.12 -3.25
N GLY A 80 -10.53 -8.93 -2.13
CA GLY A 80 -9.93 -8.72 -0.83
C GLY A 80 -9.14 -9.93 -0.33
N MET A 81 -9.73 -11.12 -0.40
CA MET A 81 -9.11 -12.37 0.05
C MET A 81 -7.85 -12.74 -0.74
N ASN A 82 -7.75 -12.30 -1.99
CA ASN A 82 -6.60 -12.55 -2.87
C ASN A 82 -5.45 -11.55 -2.68
N LYS A 83 -5.59 -10.53 -1.83
CA LYS A 83 -4.47 -9.62 -1.50
C LYS A 83 -3.43 -10.35 -0.66
N ASP A 84 -2.15 -10.20 -1.02
CA ASP A 84 -1.04 -10.71 -0.24
C ASP A 84 -0.58 -9.66 0.79
N PHE A 85 -0.95 -9.89 2.05
CA PHE A 85 -0.47 -9.12 3.21
C PHE A 85 0.43 -9.98 4.11
N SER A 86 1.09 -10.99 3.56
CA SER A 86 1.97 -11.87 4.32
C SER A 86 3.20 -11.11 4.84
N TRP A 87 3.70 -11.53 6.01
CA TRP A 87 4.97 -11.04 6.53
C TRP A 87 6.14 -11.30 5.58
N ASN A 88 6.06 -12.34 4.76
CA ASN A 88 7.05 -12.63 3.74
C ASN A 88 7.10 -11.55 2.65
N ALA A 89 5.95 -11.04 2.21
CA ALA A 89 5.89 -9.91 1.27
C ALA A 89 6.55 -8.66 1.89
N SER A 90 6.16 -8.31 3.11
CA SER A 90 6.75 -7.17 3.84
C SER A 90 8.27 -7.34 4.04
N ALA A 91 8.73 -8.51 4.47
CA ALA A 91 10.15 -8.78 4.71
C ALA A 91 10.99 -8.59 3.44
N LYS A 92 10.49 -9.02 2.27
CA LYS A 92 11.16 -8.81 0.99
C LYS A 92 11.36 -7.33 0.68
N GLU A 93 10.36 -6.48 0.94
CA GLU A 93 10.50 -5.03 0.76
C GLU A 93 11.60 -4.45 1.64
N TYR A 94 11.64 -4.85 2.91
CA TYR A 94 12.70 -4.41 3.83
C TYR A 94 14.09 -4.85 3.37
N VAL A 95 14.24 -6.10 2.92
CA VAL A 95 15.51 -6.59 2.37
C VAL A 95 15.95 -5.74 1.18
N ARG A 96 15.05 -5.41 0.24
CA ARG A 96 15.38 -4.54 -0.90
C ARG A 96 15.88 -3.17 -0.46
N ILE A 97 15.26 -2.56 0.55
CA ILE A 97 15.69 -1.28 1.09
C ILE A 97 17.08 -1.41 1.73
N TYR A 98 17.31 -2.45 2.52
CA TYR A 98 18.61 -2.69 3.17
C TYR A 98 19.74 -2.92 2.16
N GLU A 99 19.48 -3.69 1.10
CA GLU A 99 20.44 -3.91 0.02
C GLU A 99 20.76 -2.61 -0.73
N ARG A 100 19.75 -1.79 -1.02
CA ARG A 100 19.93 -0.47 -1.64
C ARG A 100 20.82 0.43 -0.80
N VAL A 101 20.58 0.50 0.52
CA VAL A 101 21.39 1.30 1.44
C VAL A 101 22.82 0.76 1.52
N ARG A 102 23.00 -0.57 1.54
CA ARG A 102 24.33 -1.21 1.52
C ARG A 102 25.11 -0.86 0.25
N GLN A 103 24.47 -0.89 -0.92
CA GLN A 103 25.09 -0.52 -2.20
C GLN A 103 25.50 0.96 -2.23
N LEU A 104 24.63 1.86 -1.80
CA LEU A 104 24.93 3.30 -1.73
C LEU A 104 26.14 3.58 -0.83
N ARG A 105 26.24 2.88 0.31
CA ARG A 105 27.43 2.99 1.18
C ARG A 105 28.69 2.48 0.49
N ALA A 106 28.64 1.34 -0.20
CA ALA A 106 29.80 0.79 -0.90
C ALA A 106 30.32 1.75 -1.99
N VAL A 107 29.41 2.39 -2.76
CA VAL A 107 29.78 3.40 -3.77
C VAL A 107 30.46 4.62 -3.12
N ASN A 108 29.90 5.13 -2.03
CA ASN A 108 30.47 6.30 -1.34
C ASN A 108 31.77 6.01 -0.57
N SER A 109 32.11 4.74 -0.38
CA SER A 109 33.34 4.32 0.32
C SER A 109 34.47 3.96 -0.66
N ALA A 110 34.21 3.92 -1.97
CA ALA A 110 35.25 3.66 -2.96
C ALA A 110 36.16 4.89 -3.08
N PRO A 111 37.50 4.73 -2.99
CA PRO A 111 38.42 5.85 -3.10
C PRO A 111 38.29 6.47 -4.50
N ASN A 112 38.13 7.80 -4.53
CA ASN A 112 38.11 8.59 -5.75
C ASN A 112 39.49 8.46 -6.41
N SER A 113 39.62 7.57 -7.39
CA SER A 113 40.85 7.41 -8.18
C SER A 113 40.90 8.52 -9.22
N THR A 114 41.27 9.71 -8.79
CA THR A 114 41.73 10.76 -9.71
C THR A 114 43.10 10.32 -10.24
N PRO A 115 43.31 10.13 -11.55
CA PRO A 115 44.65 9.95 -12.07
C PRO A 115 45.42 11.28 -11.90
N GLU A 116 46.58 11.25 -11.23
CA GLU A 116 47.49 12.39 -11.19
C GLU A 116 47.92 12.76 -12.62
N PRO A 117 47.95 14.06 -12.99
CA PRO A 117 48.50 14.46 -14.27
C PRO A 117 50.01 14.25 -14.25
N GLU A 118 50.51 13.35 -15.12
CA GLU A 118 51.95 13.19 -15.36
C GLU A 118 52.58 14.55 -15.70
N LEU A 119 53.49 14.99 -14.83
CA LEU A 119 54.41 16.09 -15.09
C LEU A 119 55.29 15.73 -16.29
N VAL A 120 54.88 16.20 -17.48
CA VAL A 120 55.70 16.16 -18.69
C VAL A 120 56.95 17.02 -18.46
N LEU A 121 58.04 16.37 -18.08
CA LEU A 121 59.39 16.91 -18.08
C LEU A 121 59.77 17.30 -19.51
N ARG A 122 59.57 18.57 -19.87
CA ARG A 122 60.27 19.20 -20.98
C ARG A 122 61.69 19.57 -20.53
N ALA A 123 62.65 18.69 -20.79
CA ALA A 123 64.05 19.08 -20.89
C ALA A 123 64.34 19.52 -22.33
N LYS A 124 65.12 20.60 -22.43
CA LYS A 124 65.67 21.16 -23.68
C LYS A 124 66.58 20.17 -24.40
#